data_AF-A0A6G2DBB5-F1
#
_entry.id   AF-A0A6G2DBB5-F1
#
_cell.length_a   1.000
_cell.length_b   1.000
_cell.length_c   1.000
_cell.angle_alpha   90.00
_cell.angle_beta   90.00
_cell.angle_gamma   90.00
#
_symmetry.space_group_name_H-M   'P 1'
#
loop_
_entity.id
_entity.type
_entity.pdbx_description
1 polymer ?
#
loop_
_entity_poly.entity_id
_entity_poly.type
_entity_poly.pdbx_seq_one_letter_code
_entity_poly.pdbx_strand_id
1 'polypeptide(L)'
;DGIDPASGKRFAPSFGHFKDMKNFSELENAWDKTLRYLTRMSVIVENSIDLSLEREVPDILCSALTDDCIGRGKHLKEGGAVYDYISGLQVGIANLSDSLAAIKKLVFEEERISPSQLWHALETDYAGEEGKVIQEMLIHDAPKYGNDDDYADKLVTAAYDIYVDEIAKYPNTRYGRGPIGGIRYSGTSSISANVGQGRGTLATPDGRNAGTPLAEGCSPSHNMDQHGPTSVLKSVSKLPTDEIVGGVLLNQKVNPQTLAKEEDKLKLIALLRTFFNRLHGYH
;
A
#
# COMPACT_ATOMS: atom_id res chain seq x y z
N ASP A 1 -16.92 6.87 -7.45
CA ASP A 1 -17.17 7.82 -8.56
C ASP A 1 -16.08 8.89 -8.70
N GLY A 2 -14.90 8.75 -8.08
CA GLY A 2 -13.79 9.69 -8.23
C GLY A 2 -13.87 10.96 -7.35
N ILE A 3 -14.89 11.08 -6.49
CA ILE A 3 -14.98 12.10 -5.45
C ILE A 3 -14.35 11.55 -4.16
N ASP A 4 -13.46 12.33 -3.55
CA ASP A 4 -13.02 12.08 -2.18
C ASP A 4 -14.11 12.57 -1.21
N PRO A 5 -14.71 11.68 -0.40
CA PRO A 5 -15.82 12.05 0.49
C PRO A 5 -15.39 13.00 1.61
N ALA A 6 -14.10 13.05 1.99
CA ALA A 6 -13.64 13.95 3.04
C ALA A 6 -13.61 15.42 2.57
N SER A 7 -13.11 15.68 1.37
CA SER A 7 -13.00 17.03 0.81
C SER A 7 -14.16 17.44 -0.10
N GLY A 8 -14.97 16.49 -0.56
CA GLY A 8 -15.99 16.70 -1.59
C GLY A 8 -15.43 17.03 -2.98
N LYS A 9 -14.10 16.96 -3.15
CA LYS A 9 -13.43 17.27 -4.42
C LYS A 9 -13.31 16.03 -5.29
N ARG A 10 -13.42 16.24 -6.60
CA ARG A 10 -13.20 15.21 -7.61
C ARG A 10 -11.71 15.13 -7.96
N PHE A 11 -11.09 13.98 -7.71
CA PHE A 11 -9.68 13.72 -8.03
C PHE A 11 -9.48 12.76 -9.21
N ALA A 12 -10.52 12.01 -9.60
CA ALA A 12 -10.50 11.14 -10.77
C ALA A 12 -11.81 11.24 -11.57
N PRO A 13 -11.81 10.85 -12.86
CA PRO A 13 -13.05 10.66 -13.62
C PRO A 13 -14.00 9.68 -12.90
N SER A 14 -15.29 9.76 -13.20
CA SER A 14 -16.25 8.80 -12.66
C SER A 14 -16.15 7.48 -13.42
N PHE A 15 -15.91 6.41 -12.68
CA PHE A 15 -15.92 5.03 -13.18
C PHE A 15 -17.03 4.19 -12.52
N GLY A 16 -18.09 4.85 -12.06
CA GLY A 16 -19.19 4.23 -11.33
C GLY A 16 -19.28 4.69 -9.87
N HIS A 17 -20.49 4.61 -9.31
CA HIS A 17 -20.75 4.90 -7.91
C HIS A 17 -21.04 3.59 -7.16
N PHE A 18 -20.44 3.39 -5.98
CA PHE A 18 -20.49 2.11 -5.26
C PHE A 18 -21.91 1.60 -5.02
N LYS A 19 -22.82 2.49 -4.58
CA LYS A 19 -24.25 2.17 -4.37
C LYS A 19 -24.97 1.58 -5.59
N ASP A 20 -24.48 1.87 -6.80
CA ASP A 20 -25.10 1.42 -8.04
C ASP A 20 -24.49 0.10 -8.56
N MET A 21 -23.34 -0.32 -8.03
CA MET A 21 -22.61 -1.51 -8.48
C MET A 21 -23.39 -2.79 -8.20
N LYS A 22 -23.36 -3.73 -9.15
CA LYS A 22 -24.12 -5.00 -9.08
C LYS A 22 -23.29 -6.22 -8.74
N ASN A 23 -21.97 -6.11 -8.85
CA ASN A 23 -21.04 -7.19 -8.57
C ASN A 23 -19.67 -6.61 -8.21
N PHE A 24 -18.81 -7.45 -7.63
CA PHE A 24 -17.47 -7.05 -7.23
C PHE A 24 -16.57 -6.63 -8.42
N SER A 25 -16.77 -7.22 -9.61
CA SER A 25 -15.96 -6.90 -10.79
C SER A 25 -16.12 -5.45 -11.25
N GLU A 26 -17.31 -4.86 -11.08
CA GLU A 26 -17.53 -3.43 -11.33
C GLU A 26 -16.69 -2.55 -10.38
N LEU A 27 -16.53 -2.96 -9.12
CA LEU A 27 -15.65 -2.28 -8.17
C LEU A 27 -14.18 -2.44 -8.54
N GLU A 28 -13.74 -3.64 -8.92
CA GLU A 28 -12.37 -3.91 -9.36
C GLU A 28 -12.00 -3.05 -10.58
N ASN A 29 -12.88 -2.97 -11.57
CA ASN A 29 -12.71 -2.13 -12.76
C ASN A 29 -12.72 -0.63 -12.42
N ALA A 30 -13.51 -0.20 -11.43
CA ALA A 30 -13.48 1.18 -10.95
C ALA A 30 -12.17 1.49 -10.20
N TRP A 31 -11.68 0.56 -9.37
CA TRP A 31 -10.39 0.65 -8.68
C TRP A 31 -9.26 0.77 -9.70
N ASP A 32 -9.19 -0.13 -10.68
CA ASP A 32 -8.16 -0.15 -11.72
C ASP A 32 -8.04 1.20 -12.43
N LYS A 33 -9.15 1.67 -13.00
CA LYS A 33 -9.18 2.94 -13.73
C LYS A 33 -8.85 4.14 -12.85
N THR A 34 -9.34 4.15 -11.61
CA THR A 34 -9.05 5.22 -10.65
C THR A 34 -7.58 5.25 -10.27
N LEU A 35 -7.00 4.09 -9.94
CA LEU A 35 -5.61 3.97 -9.52
C LEU A 35 -4.67 4.33 -10.66
N ARG A 36 -4.97 3.91 -11.89
CA ARG A 36 -4.15 4.29 -13.06
C ARG A 36 -4.14 5.80 -13.30
N TYR A 37 -5.31 6.43 -13.19
CA TYR A 37 -5.42 7.88 -13.32
C TYR A 37 -4.63 8.61 -12.22
N LEU A 38 -4.80 8.23 -10.96
CA LEU A 38 -4.13 8.86 -9.84
C LEU A 38 -2.61 8.63 -9.86
N THR A 39 -2.15 7.47 -10.33
CA THR A 39 -0.73 7.17 -10.53
C THR A 39 -0.12 8.14 -11.54
N ARG A 40 -0.78 8.35 -12.70
CA ARG A 40 -0.34 9.34 -13.68
C ARG A 40 -0.28 10.76 -13.08
N MET A 41 -1.28 11.14 -12.29
CA MET A 41 -1.28 12.46 -11.64
C MET A 41 -0.14 12.60 -10.64
N SER A 42 0.16 11.56 -9.86
CA SER A 42 1.30 11.51 -8.94
C SER A 42 2.62 11.70 -9.68
N VAL A 43 2.82 11.04 -10.83
CA VAL A 43 4.02 11.21 -11.66
C VAL A 43 4.17 12.65 -12.15
N ILE A 44 3.08 13.31 -12.56
CA ILE A 44 3.13 14.71 -13.00
C ILE A 44 3.58 15.64 -11.86
N VAL A 45 3.02 15.43 -10.66
CA VAL A 45 3.40 16.21 -9.46
C VAL A 45 4.88 15.98 -9.13
N GLU A 46 5.31 14.72 -9.08
CA GLU A 46 6.70 14.37 -8.78
C GLU A 46 7.67 14.97 -9.80
N ASN A 47 7.39 14.84 -11.11
CA ASN A 47 8.23 15.41 -12.16
C ASN A 47 8.33 16.94 -12.04
N SER A 48 7.22 17.61 -11.69
CA SER A 48 7.21 19.06 -11.51
C SER A 48 8.11 19.49 -10.35
N ILE A 49 8.01 18.78 -9.22
CA ILE A 49 8.86 19.01 -8.05
C ILE A 49 10.32 18.75 -8.41
N ASP A 50 10.60 17.63 -9.09
CA ASP A 50 11.96 17.22 -9.39
C ASP A 50 12.67 18.19 -10.36
N LEU A 51 11.96 18.69 -11.37
CA LEU A 51 12.47 19.73 -12.27
C LEU A 51 12.72 21.06 -11.55
N SER A 52 11.91 21.40 -10.55
CA SER A 52 12.19 22.56 -9.69
C SER A 52 13.41 22.33 -8.80
N LEU A 53 13.54 21.16 -8.18
CA LEU A 53 14.71 20.82 -7.36
C LEU A 53 16.01 20.84 -8.17
N GLU A 54 15.96 20.31 -9.41
CA GLU A 54 17.08 20.32 -10.34
C GLU A 54 17.60 21.75 -10.58
N ARG A 55 16.70 22.72 -10.77
CA ARG A 55 17.06 24.09 -11.13
C ARG A 55 17.46 24.94 -9.94
N GLU A 56 16.74 24.80 -8.83
CA GLU A 56 16.75 25.81 -7.77
C GLU A 56 17.67 25.43 -6.60
N VAL A 57 17.88 24.14 -6.33
CA VAL A 57 18.58 23.66 -5.13
C VAL A 57 19.52 22.48 -5.42
N PRO A 58 20.54 22.65 -6.26
CA PRO A 58 21.50 21.59 -6.54
C PRO A 58 22.34 21.25 -5.30
N ASP A 59 22.35 19.96 -4.93
CA ASP A 59 23.14 19.45 -3.80
C ASP A 59 24.61 19.28 -4.17
N ILE A 60 25.40 20.35 -4.04
CA ILE A 60 26.81 20.40 -4.47
C ILE A 60 27.67 19.34 -3.76
N LEU A 61 27.62 19.29 -2.42
CA LEU A 61 28.43 18.35 -1.65
C LEU A 61 28.04 16.90 -1.93
N CYS A 62 26.73 16.61 -1.95
CA CYS A 62 26.24 15.26 -2.22
C CYS A 62 26.65 14.79 -3.63
N SER A 63 26.52 15.68 -4.63
CA SER A 63 26.94 15.39 -6.00
C SER A 63 28.44 15.14 -6.09
N ALA A 64 29.27 15.97 -5.47
CA ALA A 64 30.73 15.79 -5.48
C ALA A 64 31.19 14.46 -4.86
N LEU A 65 30.38 13.89 -3.97
CA LEU A 65 30.65 12.61 -3.29
C LEU A 65 29.91 11.42 -3.91
N THR A 66 29.24 11.61 -5.05
CA THR A 66 28.50 10.54 -5.73
C THR A 66 29.04 10.29 -7.13
N ASP A 67 29.48 9.06 -7.38
CA ASP A 67 29.90 8.64 -8.72
C ASP A 67 28.70 8.73 -9.69
N ASP A 68 28.83 9.29 -10.90
CA ASP A 68 30.01 9.89 -11.52
C ASP A 68 29.73 11.38 -11.83
N CYS A 69 29.19 12.10 -10.85
CA CYS A 69 28.74 13.48 -11.04
C CYS A 69 29.89 14.40 -11.50
N ILE A 70 31.07 14.22 -10.90
CA ILE A 70 32.27 14.99 -11.28
C ILE A 70 32.71 14.63 -12.69
N GLY A 71 32.84 13.35 -13.03
CA GLY A 71 33.25 12.91 -14.36
C GLY A 71 32.27 13.36 -15.46
N ARG A 72 30.98 13.48 -15.13
CA ARG A 72 29.94 13.94 -16.05
C ARG A 72 29.72 15.45 -16.07
N GLY A 73 30.31 16.19 -15.13
CA GLY A 73 30.07 17.63 -14.97
C GLY A 73 28.60 17.97 -14.72
N LYS A 74 27.86 17.10 -14.02
CA LYS A 74 26.42 17.23 -13.74
C LYS A 74 26.17 16.95 -12.27
N HIS A 75 25.27 17.70 -11.64
CA HIS A 75 24.82 17.34 -10.29
C HIS A 75 23.82 16.17 -10.33
N LEU A 76 23.45 15.63 -9.15
CA LEU A 76 22.59 14.45 -9.02
C LEU A 76 21.31 14.55 -9.86
N LYS A 77 20.54 15.63 -9.65
CA LYS A 77 19.26 15.86 -10.35
C LYS A 77 19.37 16.08 -11.86
N GLU A 78 20.55 16.43 -12.38
CA GLU A 78 20.80 16.49 -13.84
C GLU A 78 21.13 15.12 -14.48
N GLY A 79 21.29 14.08 -13.65
CA GLY A 79 21.72 12.74 -14.07
C GLY A 79 23.22 12.47 -13.89
N GLY A 80 23.86 13.09 -12.90
CA GLY A 80 25.27 12.85 -12.58
C GLY A 80 25.56 11.44 -12.03
N ALA A 81 24.61 10.81 -11.31
CA ALA A 81 24.82 9.52 -10.66
C ALA A 81 24.97 8.34 -11.64
N VAL A 82 25.74 7.30 -11.30
CA VAL A 82 25.86 6.08 -12.13
C VAL A 82 24.51 5.36 -12.29
N TYR A 83 23.74 5.25 -11.21
CA TYR A 83 22.41 4.64 -11.21
C TYR A 83 21.39 5.64 -10.68
N ASP A 84 20.19 5.63 -11.26
CA ASP A 84 19.07 6.43 -10.75
C ASP A 84 17.80 5.61 -10.86
N TYR A 85 17.24 5.24 -9.71
CA TYR A 85 15.94 4.61 -9.61
C TYR A 85 15.20 5.22 -8.44
N ILE A 86 13.88 5.37 -8.57
CA ILE A 86 13.05 6.00 -7.53
C ILE A 86 11.76 5.23 -7.31
N SER A 87 11.19 5.39 -6.12
CA SER A 87 9.86 4.89 -5.79
C SER A 87 9.02 5.93 -5.07
N GLY A 88 7.73 5.94 -5.40
CA GLY A 88 6.72 6.49 -4.49
C GLY A 88 6.49 5.56 -3.29
N LEU A 89 5.68 6.02 -2.34
CA LEU A 89 5.31 5.25 -1.15
C LEU A 89 3.81 5.02 -1.12
N GLN A 90 3.39 3.76 -1.17
CA GLN A 90 1.99 3.36 -1.06
C GLN A 90 1.67 3.06 0.41
N VAL A 91 0.57 3.62 0.92
CA VAL A 91 0.18 3.55 2.33
C VAL A 91 -1.17 2.83 2.46
N GLY A 92 -1.34 2.00 3.49
CA GLY A 92 -2.62 1.34 3.78
C GLY A 92 -2.82 0.02 3.04
N ILE A 93 -1.76 -0.78 2.87
CA ILE A 93 -1.79 -2.05 2.13
C ILE A 93 -2.77 -3.05 2.76
N ALA A 94 -2.67 -3.28 4.07
CA ALA A 94 -3.59 -4.19 4.77
C ALA A 94 -5.02 -3.66 4.76
N ASN A 95 -5.22 -2.34 4.92
CA ASN A 95 -6.55 -1.72 4.87
C ASN A 95 -7.23 -1.94 3.52
N LEU A 96 -6.48 -1.84 2.41
CA LEU A 96 -6.98 -2.16 1.07
C LEU A 96 -7.41 -3.63 0.99
N SER A 97 -6.54 -4.54 1.44
CA SER A 97 -6.84 -5.98 1.46
C SER A 97 -8.11 -6.31 2.23
N ASP A 98 -8.17 -5.86 3.48
CA ASP A 98 -9.25 -6.17 4.41
C ASP A 98 -10.57 -5.54 3.95
N SER A 99 -10.52 -4.34 3.37
CA SER A 99 -11.69 -3.65 2.83
C SER A 99 -12.25 -4.36 1.60
N LEU A 100 -11.38 -4.75 0.65
CA LEU A 100 -11.80 -5.49 -0.55
C LEU A 100 -12.36 -6.87 -0.18
N ALA A 101 -11.72 -7.57 0.75
CA ALA A 101 -12.18 -8.87 1.23
C ALA A 101 -13.57 -8.77 1.87
N ALA A 102 -13.80 -7.77 2.74
CA ALA A 102 -15.07 -7.55 3.40
C ALA A 102 -16.18 -7.17 2.41
N ILE A 103 -15.91 -6.26 1.46
CA ILE A 103 -16.87 -5.91 0.41
C ILE A 103 -17.22 -7.14 -0.44
N LYS A 104 -16.21 -7.84 -0.97
CA LYS A 104 -16.42 -8.99 -1.85
C LYS A 104 -17.29 -10.03 -1.16
N LYS A 105 -16.96 -10.37 0.09
CA LYS A 105 -17.64 -11.43 0.84
C LYS A 105 -19.05 -10.99 1.29
N LEU A 106 -19.13 -9.91 2.07
CA LEU A 106 -20.35 -9.59 2.80
C LEU A 106 -21.37 -8.81 1.97
N VAL A 107 -20.92 -8.10 0.93
CA VAL A 107 -21.80 -7.31 0.05
C VAL A 107 -22.21 -8.08 -1.20
N PHE A 108 -21.25 -8.71 -1.88
CA PHE A 108 -21.51 -9.28 -3.21
C PHE A 108 -21.61 -10.81 -3.27
N GLU A 109 -21.00 -11.55 -2.34
CA GLU A 109 -21.09 -13.03 -2.31
C GLU A 109 -22.19 -13.52 -1.37
N GLU A 110 -22.22 -13.03 -0.13
CA GLU A 110 -23.19 -13.45 0.89
C GLU A 110 -24.41 -12.53 0.97
N GLU A 111 -24.35 -11.35 0.35
CA GLU A 111 -25.43 -10.33 0.31
C GLU A 111 -25.99 -9.96 1.70
N ARG A 112 -25.15 -10.06 2.75
CA ARG A 112 -25.52 -9.75 4.14
C ARG A 112 -25.63 -8.25 4.41
N ILE A 113 -24.93 -7.44 3.62
CA ILE A 113 -24.92 -5.97 3.71
C ILE A 113 -25.16 -5.42 2.31
N SER A 114 -26.20 -4.63 2.10
CA SER A 114 -26.40 -3.98 0.79
C SER A 114 -25.36 -2.87 0.54
N PRO A 115 -25.03 -2.54 -0.72
CA PRO A 115 -24.13 -1.42 -1.04
C PRO A 115 -24.54 -0.09 -0.38
N SER A 116 -25.85 0.17 -0.28
CA SER A 116 -26.39 1.37 0.36
C SER A 116 -26.20 1.36 1.88
N GLN A 117 -26.37 0.22 2.55
CA GLN A 117 -26.13 0.09 3.98
C GLN A 117 -24.65 0.29 4.32
N LEU A 118 -23.75 -0.36 3.57
CA LEU A 118 -22.31 -0.17 3.78
C LEU A 118 -21.93 1.30 3.54
N TRP A 119 -22.39 1.91 2.45
CA TRP A 119 -22.09 3.32 2.16
C TRP A 119 -22.55 4.25 3.29
N HIS A 120 -23.78 4.06 3.79
CA HIS A 120 -24.31 4.85 4.90
C HIS A 120 -23.52 4.65 6.20
N ALA A 121 -23.14 3.40 6.50
CA ALA A 121 -22.32 3.08 7.66
C ALA A 121 -20.95 3.78 7.60
N LEU A 122 -20.32 3.84 6.42
CA LEU A 122 -19.04 4.54 6.23
C LEU A 122 -19.19 6.06 6.36
N GLU A 123 -20.22 6.65 5.75
CA GLU A 123 -20.51 8.10 5.83
C GLU A 123 -20.77 8.57 7.28
N THR A 124 -21.31 7.68 8.12
CA THR A 124 -21.68 7.99 9.51
C THR A 124 -20.65 7.49 10.52
N ASP A 125 -19.48 7.01 10.08
CA ASP A 125 -18.45 6.42 10.93
C ASP A 125 -19.00 5.32 11.87
N TYR A 126 -19.83 4.45 11.31
CA TYR A 126 -20.49 3.34 11.99
C TYR A 126 -21.38 3.75 13.16
N ALA A 127 -21.99 4.95 13.10
CA ALA A 127 -22.88 5.43 14.14
C ALA A 127 -24.20 4.63 14.22
N GLY A 128 -24.76 4.55 15.43
CA GLY A 128 -26.01 3.83 15.70
C GLY A 128 -25.83 2.31 15.81
N GLU A 129 -26.90 1.61 16.19
CA GLU A 129 -26.89 0.16 16.42
C GLU A 129 -26.62 -0.61 15.13
N GLU A 130 -27.29 -0.27 14.03
CA GLU A 130 -27.07 -0.91 12.73
C GLU A 130 -25.65 -0.69 12.21
N GLY A 131 -25.12 0.54 12.33
CA GLY A 131 -23.74 0.87 11.96
C GLY A 131 -22.71 0.04 12.74
N LYS A 132 -22.94 -0.17 14.04
CA LYS A 132 -22.08 -1.02 14.88
C LYS A 132 -22.16 -2.49 14.50
N VAL A 133 -23.36 -3.01 14.22
CA VAL A 133 -23.52 -4.40 13.76
C VAL A 133 -22.79 -4.61 12.43
N ILE A 134 -22.90 -3.67 11.49
CA ILE A 134 -22.13 -3.69 10.24
C ILE A 134 -20.64 -3.69 10.53
N GLN A 135 -20.16 -2.79 11.39
CA GLN A 135 -18.74 -2.70 11.75
C GLN A 135 -18.20 -4.03 12.29
N GLU A 136 -18.91 -4.66 13.24
CA GLU A 136 -18.53 -5.95 13.82
C GLU A 136 -18.49 -7.07 12.75
N MET A 137 -19.46 -7.12 11.83
CA MET A 137 -19.43 -8.07 10.72
C MET A 137 -18.21 -7.84 9.81
N LEU A 138 -17.90 -6.58 9.47
CA LEU A 138 -16.74 -6.26 8.64
C LEU A 138 -15.42 -6.69 9.32
N ILE A 139 -15.32 -6.56 10.64
CA ILE A 139 -14.12 -6.93 11.41
C ILE A 139 -13.99 -8.46 11.53
N HIS A 140 -15.08 -9.17 11.85
CA HIS A 140 -15.01 -10.55 12.31
C HIS A 140 -15.44 -11.60 11.28
N ASP A 141 -16.29 -11.25 10.31
CA ASP A 141 -16.89 -12.23 9.40
C ASP A 141 -16.20 -12.30 8.02
N ALA A 142 -15.25 -11.39 7.78
CA ALA A 142 -14.43 -11.34 6.57
C ALA A 142 -12.97 -11.72 6.85
N PRO A 143 -12.30 -12.50 5.96
CA PRO A 143 -10.88 -12.79 6.07
C PRO A 143 -10.04 -11.51 6.16
N LYS A 144 -8.93 -11.58 6.92
CA LYS A 144 -7.98 -10.49 7.11
C LYS A 144 -6.60 -10.88 6.60
N TYR A 145 -5.93 -9.93 5.98
CA TYR A 145 -4.55 -10.04 5.53
C TYR A 145 -3.61 -10.34 6.70
N GLY A 146 -2.60 -11.19 6.46
CA GLY A 146 -1.65 -11.62 7.50
C GLY A 146 -1.96 -12.98 8.13
N ASN A 147 -2.96 -13.69 7.62
CA ASN A 147 -3.42 -14.97 8.17
C ASN A 147 -3.14 -16.19 7.28
N ASP A 148 -2.35 -16.02 6.21
CA ASP A 148 -2.14 -17.02 5.15
C ASP A 148 -3.46 -17.45 4.49
N ASP A 149 -4.39 -16.51 4.35
CA ASP A 149 -5.67 -16.72 3.68
C ASP A 149 -5.63 -16.08 2.28
N ASP A 150 -5.55 -16.95 1.28
CA ASP A 150 -5.53 -16.57 -0.13
C ASP A 150 -6.72 -15.69 -0.55
N TYR A 151 -7.84 -15.74 0.16
CA TYR A 151 -9.00 -14.90 -0.13
C TYR A 151 -8.67 -13.41 0.03
N ALA A 152 -8.00 -13.03 1.13
CA ALA A 152 -7.59 -11.64 1.35
C ALA A 152 -6.26 -11.34 0.62
N ASP A 153 -5.28 -12.23 0.77
CA ASP A 153 -3.91 -11.98 0.30
C ASP A 153 -3.86 -11.77 -1.24
N LYS A 154 -4.63 -12.55 -2.01
CA LYS A 154 -4.64 -12.40 -3.48
C LYS A 154 -5.37 -11.14 -3.94
N LEU A 155 -6.34 -10.64 -3.17
CA LEU A 155 -7.04 -9.40 -3.51
C LEU A 155 -6.09 -8.20 -3.44
N VAL A 156 -5.26 -8.13 -2.40
CA VAL A 156 -4.28 -7.05 -2.29
C VAL A 156 -3.17 -7.18 -3.33
N THR A 157 -2.68 -8.39 -3.61
CA THR A 157 -1.72 -8.60 -4.71
C THR A 157 -2.29 -8.10 -6.03
N ALA A 158 -3.48 -8.55 -6.43
CA ALA A 158 -4.11 -8.12 -7.68
C ALA A 158 -4.40 -6.61 -7.72
N ALA A 159 -4.84 -6.02 -6.61
CA ALA A 159 -5.12 -4.60 -6.51
C ALA A 159 -3.85 -3.74 -6.60
N TYR A 160 -2.72 -4.26 -6.12
CA TYR A 160 -1.42 -3.59 -6.12
C TYR A 160 -0.66 -3.76 -7.43
N ASP A 161 -0.80 -4.92 -8.11
CA ASP A 161 -0.24 -5.18 -9.43
C ASP A 161 -0.64 -4.10 -10.44
N ILE A 162 -1.85 -3.56 -10.33
CA ILE A 162 -2.31 -2.44 -11.15
C ILE A 162 -1.40 -1.20 -11.00
N TYR A 163 -0.99 -0.88 -9.77
CA TYR A 163 -0.07 0.23 -9.52
C TYR A 163 1.31 -0.07 -10.10
N VAL A 164 1.82 -1.28 -9.88
CA VAL A 164 3.12 -1.74 -10.41
C VAL A 164 3.14 -1.63 -11.94
N ASP A 165 2.12 -2.17 -12.60
CA ASP A 165 1.94 -2.09 -14.05
C ASP A 165 1.87 -0.66 -14.57
N GLU A 166 1.19 0.22 -13.82
CA GLU A 166 1.01 1.59 -14.25
C GLU A 166 2.27 2.43 -14.04
N ILE A 167 2.92 2.33 -12.87
CA ILE A 167 4.08 3.16 -12.54
C ILE A 167 5.28 2.82 -13.43
N ALA A 168 5.42 1.57 -13.85
CA ALA A 168 6.47 1.10 -14.77
C ALA A 168 6.44 1.81 -16.14
N LYS A 169 5.29 2.36 -16.55
CA LYS A 169 5.14 3.09 -17.84
C LYS A 169 5.84 4.45 -17.82
N TYR A 170 6.20 4.96 -16.65
CA TYR A 170 6.68 6.32 -16.48
C TYR A 170 8.15 6.36 -16.04
N PRO A 171 9.11 6.59 -16.96
CA PRO A 171 10.49 6.87 -16.60
C PRO A 171 10.63 8.18 -15.83
N ASN A 172 11.61 8.26 -14.92
CA ASN A 172 11.88 9.46 -14.14
C ASN A 172 12.58 10.54 -14.98
N THR A 173 12.69 11.76 -14.45
CA THR A 173 13.23 12.94 -15.15
C THR A 173 14.71 12.84 -15.52
N ARG A 174 15.44 11.85 -14.99
CA ARG A 174 16.86 11.56 -15.31
C ARG A 174 17.02 10.43 -16.35
N TYR A 175 15.93 9.80 -16.79
CA TYR A 175 15.96 8.77 -17.84
C TYR A 175 16.65 9.26 -19.11
N GLY A 176 17.62 8.49 -19.59
CA GLY A 176 18.39 8.82 -20.80
C GLY A 176 19.33 10.04 -20.66
N ARG A 177 19.55 10.56 -19.44
CA ARG A 177 20.40 11.74 -19.19
C ARG A 177 21.77 11.42 -18.60
N GLY A 178 22.08 10.13 -18.41
CA GLY A 178 23.37 9.68 -17.88
C GLY A 178 23.27 8.39 -17.07
N PRO A 179 22.42 8.33 -16.02
CA PRO A 179 22.35 7.17 -15.15
C PRO A 179 21.82 5.93 -15.87
N ILE A 180 22.27 4.76 -15.44
CA ILE A 180 21.65 3.47 -15.76
C ILE A 180 20.32 3.41 -15.01
N GLY A 181 19.28 2.92 -15.70
CA GLY A 181 17.91 2.93 -15.20
C GLY A 181 17.20 4.20 -15.61
N GLY A 182 16.93 5.07 -14.64
CA GLY A 182 16.06 6.23 -14.78
C GLY A 182 14.57 5.84 -14.75
N ILE A 183 14.23 4.74 -14.10
CA ILE A 183 12.87 4.20 -14.05
C ILE A 183 12.28 4.33 -12.64
N ARG A 184 11.00 3.98 -12.53
CA ARG A 184 10.27 3.95 -11.27
C ARG A 184 9.92 2.51 -10.89
N TYR A 185 9.90 2.26 -9.60
CA TYR A 185 9.39 1.04 -9.01
C TYR A 185 8.51 1.38 -7.79
N SER A 186 7.96 0.36 -7.14
CA SER A 186 7.05 0.51 -6.03
C SER A 186 7.74 0.39 -4.66
N GLY A 187 7.09 0.90 -3.61
CA GLY A 187 7.63 0.89 -2.26
C GLY A 187 6.54 1.05 -1.21
N THR A 188 6.68 0.33 -0.10
CA THR A 188 5.76 0.39 1.05
C THR A 188 6.44 0.97 2.30
N SER A 189 7.65 1.51 2.19
CA SER A 189 8.41 2.04 3.33
C SER A 189 7.85 3.41 3.79
N SER A 190 6.61 3.42 4.29
CA SER A 190 5.81 4.60 4.56
C SER A 190 6.16 5.35 5.85
N ILE A 191 7.19 4.90 6.58
CA ILE A 191 7.62 5.47 7.87
C ILE A 191 6.40 5.57 8.81
N SER A 192 6.07 6.76 9.31
CA SER A 192 4.91 7.04 10.18
C SER A 192 3.77 7.75 9.45
N ALA A 193 3.80 7.75 8.11
CA ALA A 193 2.77 8.39 7.30
C ALA A 193 1.38 7.76 7.51
N ASN A 194 1.31 6.51 7.94
CA ASN A 194 0.06 5.81 8.27
C ASN A 194 -0.82 6.57 9.29
N VAL A 195 -0.20 7.27 10.25
CA VAL A 195 -0.92 8.11 11.22
C VAL A 195 -1.47 9.37 10.54
N GLY A 196 -0.64 10.06 9.76
CA GLY A 196 -1.04 11.29 9.07
C GLY A 196 -2.10 11.05 8.00
N GLN A 197 -1.93 10.01 7.19
CA GLN A 197 -2.88 9.61 6.16
C GLN A 197 -4.18 9.07 6.78
N GLY A 198 -4.08 8.30 7.87
CA GLY A 198 -5.25 7.82 8.61
C GLY A 198 -6.13 8.94 9.15
N ARG A 199 -5.54 10.05 9.64
CA ARG A 199 -6.27 11.25 10.07
C ARG A 199 -7.12 11.88 8.97
N GLY A 200 -6.63 11.84 7.73
CA GLY A 200 -7.35 12.36 6.55
C GLY A 200 -8.34 11.36 5.93
N THR A 201 -8.34 10.11 6.37
CA THR A 201 -9.15 9.04 5.79
C THR A 201 -10.39 8.79 6.64
N LEU A 202 -11.57 8.78 6.01
CA LEU A 202 -12.84 8.44 6.66
C LEU A 202 -12.91 6.94 7.01
N ALA A 203 -14.01 6.51 7.60
CA ALA A 203 -14.23 5.10 7.92
C ALA A 203 -14.05 4.22 6.66
N THR A 204 -13.44 3.04 6.82
CA THR A 204 -13.12 2.14 5.71
C THR A 204 -13.79 0.76 5.88
N PRO A 205 -14.11 0.05 4.78
CA PRO A 205 -14.84 -1.23 4.81
C PRO A 205 -14.13 -2.38 5.54
N ASP A 206 -12.90 -2.20 6.01
CA ASP A 206 -12.21 -3.12 6.91
C ASP A 206 -12.71 -3.04 8.37
N GLY A 207 -13.66 -2.14 8.65
CA GLY A 207 -14.22 -1.88 9.98
C GLY A 207 -13.48 -0.79 10.76
N ARG A 208 -12.49 -0.12 10.15
CA ARG A 208 -11.71 0.95 10.79
C ARG A 208 -12.52 2.26 10.85
N ASN A 209 -12.51 2.92 12.01
CA ASN A 209 -13.16 4.23 12.20
C ASN A 209 -12.40 5.38 11.53
N ALA A 210 -13.13 6.43 11.18
CA ALA A 210 -12.59 7.65 10.60
C ALA A 210 -11.50 8.28 11.46
N GLY A 211 -10.45 8.82 10.83
CA GLY A 211 -9.38 9.55 11.51
C GLY A 211 -8.39 8.71 12.33
N THR A 212 -8.64 7.41 12.51
CA THR A 212 -7.69 6.51 13.18
C THR A 212 -6.47 6.20 12.27
N PRO A 213 -5.35 5.68 12.78
CA PRO A 213 -4.22 5.32 11.92
C PRO A 213 -4.54 4.19 10.93
N LEU A 214 -3.90 4.23 9.75
CA LEU A 214 -3.83 3.08 8.84
C LEU A 214 -2.77 2.07 9.31
N ALA A 215 -2.75 0.88 8.70
CA ALA A 215 -1.65 -0.07 8.85
C ALA A 215 -0.33 0.52 8.32
N GLU A 216 0.77 0.18 8.97
CA GLU A 216 2.11 0.65 8.60
C GLU A 216 2.82 -0.30 7.63
N GLY A 217 3.44 0.29 6.62
CA GLY A 217 4.05 -0.47 5.53
C GLY A 217 3.12 -1.50 4.92
N CYS A 218 3.58 -2.74 4.86
CA CYS A 218 2.79 -3.91 4.44
C CYS A 218 2.50 -4.86 5.60
N SER A 219 2.57 -4.36 6.84
CA SER A 219 2.23 -5.14 8.03
C SER A 219 0.71 -5.37 8.09
N PRO A 220 0.24 -6.49 8.65
CA PRO A 220 -1.17 -6.68 8.94
C PRO A 220 -1.76 -5.54 9.78
N SER A 221 -3.06 -5.30 9.59
CA SER A 221 -3.82 -4.36 10.42
C SER A 221 -3.73 -4.79 11.90
N HIS A 222 -3.70 -3.83 12.82
CA HIS A 222 -3.49 -4.10 14.24
C HIS A 222 -4.52 -5.11 14.79
N ASN A 223 -4.02 -6.19 15.42
CA ASN A 223 -4.79 -7.31 15.98
C ASN A 223 -5.59 -8.15 14.96
N MET A 224 -5.34 -7.99 13.67
CA MET A 224 -6.02 -8.78 12.63
C MET A 224 -5.24 -10.04 12.23
N ASP A 225 -3.95 -10.12 12.56
CA ASP A 225 -3.11 -11.30 12.41
C ASP A 225 -3.29 -12.27 13.60
N GLN A 226 -4.14 -13.28 13.44
CA GLN A 226 -4.53 -14.20 14.53
C GLN A 226 -3.88 -15.59 14.41
N HIS A 227 -3.19 -15.88 13.31
CA HIS A 227 -2.57 -17.19 13.05
C HIS A 227 -1.03 -17.21 13.20
N GLY A 228 -0.48 -16.26 13.96
CA GLY A 228 0.93 -16.20 14.34
C GLY A 228 1.88 -15.75 13.22
N PRO A 229 3.18 -15.56 13.54
CA PRO A 229 4.12 -14.87 12.67
C PRO A 229 4.46 -15.64 11.39
N THR A 230 4.38 -16.97 11.40
CA THR A 230 4.57 -17.76 10.17
C THR A 230 3.52 -17.43 9.11
N SER A 231 2.27 -17.23 9.52
CA SER A 231 1.16 -16.91 8.61
C SER A 231 1.30 -15.49 8.06
N VAL A 232 1.74 -14.56 8.89
CA VAL A 232 2.06 -13.18 8.48
C VAL A 232 3.14 -13.18 7.39
N LEU A 233 4.25 -13.87 7.62
CA LEU A 233 5.36 -13.91 6.67
C LEU A 233 4.95 -14.53 5.33
N LYS A 234 4.13 -15.57 5.34
CA LYS A 234 3.58 -16.15 4.12
C LYS A 234 2.66 -15.17 3.38
N SER A 235 1.77 -14.48 4.09
CA SER A 235 0.85 -13.51 3.50
C SER A 235 1.61 -12.37 2.82
N VAL A 236 2.59 -11.79 3.53
CA VAL A 236 3.45 -10.70 3.01
C VAL A 236 4.24 -11.15 1.79
N SER A 237 4.70 -12.41 1.78
CA SER A 237 5.48 -12.97 0.66
C SER A 237 4.64 -13.27 -0.59
N LYS A 238 3.31 -13.10 -0.54
CA LYS A 238 2.44 -13.19 -1.72
C LYS A 238 2.38 -11.87 -2.51
N LEU A 239 2.88 -10.76 -1.93
CA LEU A 239 3.09 -9.52 -2.67
C LEU A 239 4.21 -9.72 -3.70
N PRO A 240 4.21 -8.98 -4.82
CA PRO A 240 5.24 -9.08 -5.85
C PRO A 240 6.54 -8.41 -5.37
N THR A 241 7.25 -9.02 -4.41
CA THR A 241 8.41 -8.41 -3.71
C THR A 241 9.52 -7.97 -4.68
N ASP A 242 9.71 -8.69 -5.78
CA ASP A 242 10.67 -8.37 -6.85
C ASP A 242 10.35 -7.06 -7.59
N GLU A 243 9.09 -6.60 -7.56
CA GLU A 243 8.63 -5.34 -8.18
C GLU A 243 8.51 -4.18 -7.17
N ILE A 244 8.60 -4.49 -5.87
CA ILE A 244 8.51 -3.53 -4.75
C ILE A 244 9.90 -3.31 -4.14
N VAL A 245 10.88 -3.01 -4.99
CA VAL A 245 12.29 -2.86 -4.58
C VAL A 245 12.57 -1.57 -3.79
N GLY A 246 11.58 -0.67 -3.66
CA GLY A 246 11.60 0.42 -2.69
C GLY A 246 11.43 -0.06 -1.25
N GLY A 247 11.04 -1.33 -1.08
CA GLY A 247 10.97 -2.04 0.18
C GLY A 247 9.56 -2.48 0.54
N VAL A 248 9.48 -3.73 0.98
CA VAL A 248 8.30 -4.35 1.60
C VAL A 248 8.55 -4.34 3.10
N LEU A 249 7.96 -3.37 3.82
CA LEU A 249 8.25 -3.12 5.24
C LEU A 249 7.29 -3.91 6.13
N LEU A 250 7.82 -4.92 6.82
CA LEU A 250 7.09 -5.70 7.81
C LEU A 250 7.59 -5.42 9.24
N ASN A 251 6.70 -4.93 10.11
CA ASN A 251 6.94 -4.87 11.54
C ASN A 251 6.42 -6.14 12.24
N GLN A 252 7.19 -6.62 13.21
CA GLN A 252 6.82 -7.70 14.11
C GLN A 252 7.13 -7.31 15.54
N LYS A 253 6.17 -7.51 16.44
CA LYS A 253 6.33 -7.23 17.87
C LYS A 253 6.25 -8.52 18.67
N VAL A 254 7.24 -8.74 19.51
CA VAL A 254 7.30 -9.88 20.43
C VAL A 254 7.54 -9.39 21.85
N ASN A 255 6.98 -10.11 22.83
CA ASN A 255 7.31 -9.89 24.23
C ASN A 255 8.71 -10.46 24.52
N PRO A 256 9.63 -9.78 25.23
CA PRO A 256 10.98 -10.32 25.48
C PRO A 256 11.00 -11.74 26.07
N GLN A 257 10.01 -12.13 26.87
CA GLN A 257 9.89 -13.47 27.42
C GLN A 257 9.71 -14.55 26.34
N THR A 258 9.14 -14.20 25.18
CA THR A 258 9.00 -15.11 24.02
C THR A 258 10.36 -15.57 23.48
N LEU A 259 11.44 -14.81 23.72
CA LEU A 259 12.80 -15.14 23.27
C LEU A 259 13.75 -15.50 24.42
N ALA A 260 13.20 -15.81 25.61
CA ALA A 260 14.01 -16.12 26.78
C ALA A 260 14.76 -17.47 26.67
N LYS A 261 14.16 -18.46 26.00
CA LYS A 261 14.73 -19.80 25.84
C LYS A 261 15.51 -19.91 24.52
N GLU A 262 16.59 -20.68 24.53
CA GLU A 262 17.38 -20.96 23.32
C GLU A 262 16.54 -21.60 22.21
N GLU A 263 15.61 -22.49 22.55
CA GLU A 263 14.70 -23.10 21.58
C GLU A 263 13.88 -22.06 20.80
N ASP A 264 13.38 -21.02 21.47
CA ASP A 264 12.54 -20.00 20.83
C ASP A 264 13.37 -19.04 19.97
N LYS A 265 14.63 -18.79 20.34
CA LYS A 265 15.60 -18.09 19.47
C LYS A 265 15.89 -18.90 18.21
N LEU A 266 16.05 -20.22 18.33
CA LEU A 266 16.23 -21.11 17.17
C LEU A 266 15.00 -21.11 16.26
N LYS A 267 13.77 -21.06 16.81
CA LYS A 267 12.54 -20.88 16.03
C LYS A 267 12.55 -19.56 15.26
N LEU A 268 12.93 -18.45 15.89
CA LEU A 268 13.03 -17.15 15.20
C LEU A 268 14.08 -17.19 14.08
N ILE A 269 15.26 -17.78 14.31
CA ILE A 269 16.28 -17.94 13.27
C ILE A 269 15.75 -18.77 12.09
N ALA A 270 15.07 -19.88 12.38
CA ALA A 270 14.47 -20.73 11.35
C ALA A 270 13.38 -19.97 10.56
N LEU A 271 12.57 -19.16 11.25
CA LEU A 271 11.54 -18.32 10.67
C LEU A 271 12.13 -17.29 9.70
N LEU A 272 13.15 -16.54 10.14
CA LEU A 272 13.84 -15.54 9.31
C LEU A 272 14.50 -16.18 8.08
N ARG A 273 15.19 -17.32 8.27
CA ARG A 273 15.79 -18.05 7.14
C ARG A 273 14.74 -18.55 6.16
N THR A 274 13.57 -18.95 6.64
CA THR A 274 12.47 -19.36 5.77
C THR A 274 11.92 -18.16 5.00
N PHE A 275 11.68 -17.04 5.67
CA PHE A 275 11.20 -15.81 5.04
C PHE A 275 12.14 -15.33 3.91
N PHE A 276 13.43 -15.18 4.19
CA PHE A 276 14.37 -14.66 3.21
C PHE A 276 14.77 -15.69 2.16
N ASN A 277 15.08 -16.93 2.54
CA ASN A 277 15.69 -17.89 1.61
C ASN A 277 14.67 -18.75 0.84
N ARG A 278 13.41 -18.81 1.30
CA ARG A 278 12.37 -19.65 0.68
C ARG A 278 11.17 -18.87 0.21
N LEU A 279 10.78 -17.84 0.95
CA LEU A 279 9.61 -17.02 0.61
C LEU A 279 9.98 -15.73 -0.12
N HIS A 280 11.28 -15.43 -0.27
CA HIS A 280 11.75 -14.22 -0.95
C HIS A 280 11.18 -12.92 -0.37
N GLY A 281 11.01 -12.90 0.96
CA GLY A 281 10.65 -11.69 1.71
C GLY A 281 11.73 -10.62 1.63
N TYR A 282 11.32 -9.34 1.68
CA TYR A 282 12.24 -8.21 1.55
C TYR A 282 12.85 -7.78 2.89
N HIS A 283 12.02 -7.33 3.85
CA HIS A 283 12.46 -6.79 5.14
C HIS A 283 11.44 -7.05 6.24
#